data_AF-J9R3Y9-F1
#
_entry.id   AF-J9R3Y9-F1
#
_cell.length_a   1.000
_cell.length_b   1.000
_cell.length_c   1.000
_cell.angle_alpha   90.00
_cell.angle_beta   90.00
_cell.angle_gamma   90.00
#
_symmetry.space_group_name_H-M   'P 1'
#
loop_
_entity.id
_entity.type
_entity.pdbx_description
1 polymer ?
#
loop_
_entity_poly.entity_id
_entity_poly.type
_entity_poly.pdbx_seq_one_letter_code
_entity_poly.pdbx_strand_id
1 'polypeptide(L)'
;MNKEIDSLEILYSDKKLSHENLLSQKSEIARKYEQRINTKIQEEKKTLEEFTKEQVRHRVLSPDNDTIRGFFVIRKNSIDIRSSKKKSPASLLKKSGIFISYAFLNLTENAGSLNPFETASNMRVGNSHSFEVQARKERQVGNITSPLFIRYGLAYRSDTYMPKRPLVFQQENRHLQLSEFQGGTLKRSKLRHAYLTFPVEFQYVLNPSYTEYKGKSYLDNSKKQWRIGFGAYGGINLRSLIKVKYYNEDGKFKKYQNRVDYGVNSFLFGAKFSLSYGGFNLFIKKDLTPIFNDEAFIPSKNGIQIGLDIMNLNF
;
A
#
# COMPACT_ATOMS: atom_id res chain seq x y z
N MET A 1 -24.02 -19.33 7.21
CA MET A 1 -25.31 -18.76 6.79
C MET A 1 -25.59 -19.13 5.35
N ASN A 2 -24.92 -18.53 4.35
CA ASN A 2 -25.22 -18.77 2.92
C ASN A 2 -25.24 -20.26 2.55
N LYS A 3 -24.20 -21.03 2.88
CA LYS A 3 -24.17 -22.49 2.62
C LYS A 3 -25.35 -23.28 3.20
N GLU A 4 -25.88 -22.90 4.36
CA GLU A 4 -27.02 -23.57 5.00
C GLU A 4 -28.34 -23.15 4.34
N ILE A 5 -28.48 -21.87 3.99
CA ILE A 5 -29.64 -21.35 3.24
C ILE A 5 -29.69 -21.96 1.84
N ASP A 6 -28.55 -22.03 1.14
CA ASP A 6 -28.42 -22.61 -0.20
C ASP A 6 -28.81 -24.09 -0.19
N SER A 7 -28.45 -24.85 0.87
CA SER A 7 -28.85 -26.26 1.01
C SER A 7 -30.36 -26.45 1.23
N LEU A 8 -31.03 -25.51 1.91
CA LEU A 8 -32.47 -25.55 2.09
C LEU A 8 -33.24 -25.19 0.82
N GLU A 9 -32.70 -24.26 0.02
CA GLU A 9 -33.28 -23.89 -1.27
C GLU A 9 -33.21 -25.04 -2.28
N ILE A 10 -32.13 -25.84 -2.25
CA ILE A 10 -32.00 -27.06 -3.06
C ILE A 10 -33.06 -28.09 -2.63
N LEU A 11 -33.28 -28.31 -1.33
CA LEU A 11 -34.29 -29.25 -0.82
C LEU A 11 -35.73 -28.83 -1.13
N TYR A 12 -36.00 -27.52 -1.17
CA TYR A 12 -37.27 -26.98 -1.63
C TYR A 12 -37.45 -27.14 -3.15
N SER A 13 -36.39 -26.88 -3.93
CA SER A 13 -36.38 -27.08 -5.39
C SER A 13 -36.66 -28.55 -5.78
N ASP A 14 -36.19 -29.50 -4.97
CA ASP A 14 -36.44 -30.94 -5.13
C ASP A 14 -37.86 -31.39 -4.69
N LYS A 15 -38.77 -30.44 -4.37
CA LYS A 15 -40.14 -30.67 -3.85
C LYS A 15 -40.22 -31.49 -2.54
N LYS A 16 -39.11 -31.62 -1.81
CA LYS A 16 -39.04 -32.37 -0.55
C LYS A 16 -39.41 -31.54 0.69
N LEU A 17 -39.72 -30.24 0.50
CA LEU A 17 -40.03 -29.30 1.58
C LEU A 17 -41.19 -28.37 1.17
N SER A 18 -42.12 -28.13 2.10
CA SER A 18 -43.19 -27.13 1.91
C SER A 18 -42.64 -25.69 2.02
N HIS A 19 -43.30 -24.74 1.34
CA HIS A 19 -42.91 -23.33 1.35
C HIS A 19 -42.93 -22.72 2.76
N GLU A 20 -43.90 -23.11 3.57
CA GLU A 20 -44.05 -22.63 4.95
C GLU A 20 -42.89 -23.13 5.86
N ASN A 21 -42.48 -24.39 5.68
CA ASN A 21 -41.35 -24.97 6.40
C ASN A 21 -40.01 -24.37 5.96
N LEU A 22 -39.85 -24.00 4.69
CA LEU A 22 -38.67 -23.30 4.19
C LEU A 22 -38.51 -21.91 4.86
N LEU A 23 -39.61 -21.14 4.92
CA LEU A 23 -39.59 -19.81 5.53
C LEU A 23 -39.28 -19.88 7.03
N SER A 24 -39.88 -20.85 7.74
CA SER A 24 -39.62 -21.07 9.16
C SER A 24 -38.14 -21.42 9.43
N GLN A 25 -37.57 -22.38 8.68
CA GLN A 25 -36.17 -22.77 8.86
C GLN A 25 -35.18 -21.67 8.46
N LYS A 26 -35.47 -20.88 7.41
CA LYS A 26 -34.66 -19.71 7.05
C LYS A 26 -34.66 -18.65 8.17
N SER A 27 -35.83 -18.40 8.76
CA SER A 27 -35.97 -17.48 9.90
C SER A 27 -35.19 -17.96 11.12
N GLU A 28 -35.23 -19.26 11.41
CA GLU A 28 -34.48 -19.86 12.53
C GLU A 28 -32.96 -19.78 12.32
N ILE A 29 -32.49 -20.06 11.10
CA ILE A 29 -31.07 -19.88 10.72
C ILE A 29 -30.67 -18.41 10.88
N ALA A 30 -31.47 -17.47 10.36
CA ALA A 30 -31.19 -16.04 10.50
C ALA A 30 -31.06 -15.64 11.98
N ARG A 31 -32.00 -16.08 12.84
CA ARG A 31 -31.98 -15.81 14.29
C ARG A 31 -30.76 -16.40 14.98
N LYS A 32 -30.37 -17.62 14.62
CA LYS A 32 -29.15 -18.28 15.15
C LYS A 32 -27.88 -17.50 14.79
N TYR A 33 -27.77 -17.04 13.54
CA TYR A 33 -26.60 -16.26 13.09
C TYR A 33 -26.60 -14.84 13.66
N GLU A 34 -27.76 -14.21 13.79
CA GLU A 34 -27.92 -12.93 14.47
C GLU A 34 -27.46 -13.02 15.93
N GLN A 35 -27.94 -14.01 16.68
CA GLN A 35 -27.49 -14.26 18.06
C GLN A 35 -25.98 -14.44 18.12
N ARG A 36 -25.40 -15.26 17.24
CA ARG A 36 -23.95 -15.50 17.19
C ARG A 36 -23.14 -14.23 16.89
N ILE A 37 -23.61 -13.38 15.97
CA ILE A 37 -22.98 -12.10 15.65
C ILE A 37 -23.07 -11.18 16.86
N ASN A 38 -24.25 -11.05 17.47
CA ASN A 38 -24.45 -10.21 18.64
C ASN A 38 -23.58 -10.66 19.82
N THR A 39 -23.47 -11.96 20.09
CA THR A 39 -22.56 -12.49 21.12
C THR A 39 -21.11 -12.08 20.85
N LYS A 40 -20.62 -12.27 19.62
CA LYS A 40 -19.25 -11.87 19.26
C LYS A 40 -19.02 -10.36 19.38
N ILE A 41 -19.99 -9.55 18.95
CA ILE A 41 -19.92 -8.09 19.12
C ILE A 41 -19.82 -7.72 20.61
N GLN A 42 -20.57 -8.40 21.48
CA GLN A 42 -20.52 -8.16 22.92
C GLN A 42 -19.18 -8.61 23.53
N GLU A 43 -18.62 -9.74 23.11
CA GLU A 43 -17.28 -10.20 23.54
C GLU A 43 -16.17 -9.22 23.11
N GLU A 44 -16.22 -8.72 21.87
CA GLU A 44 -15.28 -7.71 21.38
C GLU A 44 -15.45 -6.38 22.11
N LYS A 45 -16.70 -5.93 22.36
CA LYS A 45 -16.98 -4.73 23.18
C LYS A 45 -16.41 -4.87 24.59
N LYS A 46 -16.63 -6.01 25.24
CA LYS A 46 -16.10 -6.27 26.59
C LYS A 46 -14.58 -6.24 26.61
N THR A 47 -13.94 -6.85 25.61
CA THR A 47 -12.47 -6.84 25.48
C THR A 47 -11.95 -5.42 25.27
N LEU A 48 -12.64 -4.61 24.45
CA LEU A 48 -12.30 -3.20 24.24
C LEU A 48 -12.51 -2.35 25.49
N GLU A 49 -13.59 -2.59 26.24
CA GLU A 49 -13.88 -1.92 27.52
C GLU A 49 -12.85 -2.28 28.59
N GLU A 50 -12.49 -3.55 28.73
CA GLU A 50 -11.42 -4.02 29.62
C GLU A 50 -10.09 -3.38 29.26
N PHE A 51 -9.71 -3.41 27.98
CA PHE A 51 -8.51 -2.72 27.49
C PHE A 51 -8.57 -1.22 27.81
N THR A 52 -9.69 -0.55 27.54
CA THR A 52 -9.87 0.88 27.82
C THR A 52 -9.78 1.18 29.32
N LYS A 53 -10.40 0.35 30.17
CA LYS A 53 -10.38 0.47 31.62
C LYS A 53 -8.98 0.24 32.18
N GLU A 54 -8.24 -0.74 31.67
CA GLU A 54 -6.83 -0.92 32.01
C GLU A 54 -6.00 0.30 31.60
N GLN A 55 -6.20 0.85 30.40
CA GLN A 55 -5.52 2.07 29.95
C GLN A 55 -5.86 3.28 30.85
N VAL A 56 -7.11 3.45 31.27
CA VAL A 56 -7.55 4.54 32.17
C VAL A 56 -7.03 4.33 33.60
N ARG A 57 -7.09 3.11 34.12
CA ARG A 57 -6.51 2.74 35.43
C ARG A 57 -5.01 3.06 35.45
N HIS A 58 -4.30 2.73 34.38
CA HIS A 58 -2.90 3.10 34.18
C HIS A 58 -2.65 4.62 34.14
N ARG A 59 -3.62 5.42 33.67
CA ARG A 59 -3.50 6.89 33.65
C ARG A 59 -3.69 7.55 35.01
N VAL A 60 -4.56 7.01 35.85
CA VAL A 60 -5.01 7.69 37.08
C VAL A 60 -4.25 7.19 38.31
N LEU A 61 -3.79 5.93 38.34
CA LEU A 61 -3.41 5.26 39.58
C LEU A 61 -1.96 4.76 39.68
N SER A 62 -1.09 4.97 38.68
CA SER A 62 0.29 4.45 38.72
C SER A 62 1.33 5.51 39.09
N PRO A 63 2.08 5.36 40.22
CA PRO A 63 3.18 6.25 40.58
C PRO A 63 4.39 6.10 39.64
N ASP A 64 5.20 7.15 39.61
CA ASP A 64 6.41 7.31 38.82
C ASP A 64 7.40 6.16 39.05
N ASN A 65 7.63 5.33 38.02
CA ASN A 65 8.83 4.49 37.98
C ASN A 65 9.21 4.11 36.54
N ASP A 66 10.52 4.11 36.32
CA ASP A 66 11.21 4.68 35.17
C ASP A 66 11.56 3.66 34.08
N THR A 67 10.56 2.98 33.52
CA THR A 67 10.73 2.16 32.30
C THR A 67 10.07 2.87 31.13
N ILE A 68 10.67 2.83 29.93
CA ILE A 68 10.21 3.58 28.75
C ILE A 68 8.74 3.22 28.42
N ARG A 69 7.80 4.01 28.95
CA ARG A 69 6.34 3.83 28.77
C ARG A 69 5.92 4.47 27.44
N GLY A 70 6.00 3.69 26.36
CA GLY A 70 5.45 4.06 25.05
C GLY A 70 3.98 3.67 24.95
N PHE A 71 3.10 4.61 24.60
CA PHE A 71 1.68 4.32 24.35
C PHE A 71 1.33 4.51 22.87
N PHE A 72 0.42 3.67 22.35
CA PHE A 72 -0.05 3.72 20.98
C PHE A 72 -1.25 4.67 20.84
N VAL A 73 -1.18 5.59 19.88
CA VAL A 73 -2.33 6.43 19.49
C VAL A 73 -2.74 6.04 18.08
N ILE A 74 -3.91 5.44 17.94
CA ILE A 74 -4.51 5.10 16.65
C ILE A 74 -5.31 6.30 16.16
N ARG A 75 -4.95 6.82 14.98
CA ARG A 75 -5.73 7.78 14.19
C ARG A 75 -6.14 7.09 12.89
N LYS A 76 -7.12 7.67 12.18
CA LYS A 76 -7.75 7.09 10.98
C LYS A 76 -6.79 6.39 9.99
N ASN A 77 -5.60 6.96 9.76
CA ASN A 77 -4.58 6.41 8.85
C ASN A 77 -3.19 6.29 9.49
N SER A 78 -3.06 6.52 10.81
CA SER A 78 -1.75 6.57 11.45
C SER A 78 -1.74 5.91 12.82
N ILE A 79 -0.64 5.23 13.14
CA ILE A 79 -0.36 4.76 14.49
C ILE A 79 0.85 5.54 14.99
N ASP A 80 0.71 6.28 16.08
CA ASP A 80 1.84 6.99 16.71
C ASP A 80 2.26 6.24 17.97
N ILE A 81 3.55 5.92 18.10
CA ILE A 81 4.15 5.50 19.36
C ILE A 81 4.64 6.77 20.08
N ARG A 82 4.07 7.07 21.25
CA ARG A 82 4.41 8.27 22.02
C ARG A 82 5.04 7.89 23.36
N SER A 83 6.20 8.47 23.65
CA SER A 83 6.79 8.45 24.99
C SER A 83 6.16 9.53 25.87
N SER A 84 6.01 9.24 27.17
CA SER A 84 5.46 10.13 28.21
C SER A 84 6.22 11.46 28.39
N LYS A 85 7.47 11.58 27.91
CA LYS A 85 8.25 12.83 28.01
C LYS A 85 7.60 13.96 27.20
N LYS A 86 7.40 15.13 27.83
CA LYS A 86 6.94 16.36 27.16
C LYS A 86 7.83 16.65 25.94
N LYS A 87 7.24 16.58 24.73
CA LYS A 87 7.96 16.85 23.47
C LYS A 87 8.34 18.32 23.40
N SER A 88 9.63 18.62 23.23
CA SER A 88 10.09 19.96 22.89
C SER A 88 9.72 20.28 21.43
N PRO A 89 9.53 21.56 21.04
CA PRO A 89 9.28 21.92 19.65
C PRO A 89 10.35 21.42 18.68
N ALA A 90 11.61 21.36 19.12
CA ALA A 90 12.72 20.79 18.36
C ALA A 90 12.52 19.31 17.99
N SER A 91 11.80 18.54 18.83
CA SER A 91 11.48 17.14 18.53
C SER A 91 10.38 16.99 17.48
N LEU A 92 9.55 18.00 17.25
CA LEU A 92 8.52 17.98 16.20
C LEU A 92 9.12 18.12 14.79
N LEU A 93 10.34 18.67 14.71
CA LEU A 93 11.10 18.88 13.48
C LEU A 93 11.87 17.63 13.03
N LYS A 94 11.78 16.55 13.82
CA LYS A 94 12.48 15.29 13.65
C LYS A 94 11.45 14.17 13.71
N LYS A 95 11.14 13.54 12.58
CA LYS A 95 10.18 12.41 12.54
C LYS A 95 10.83 11.17 11.95
N SER A 96 10.50 10.02 12.52
CA SER A 96 10.82 8.70 12.00
C SER A 96 9.55 7.87 11.92
N GLY A 97 9.46 7.01 10.93
CA GLY A 97 8.31 6.13 10.81
C GLY A 97 8.42 5.14 9.68
N ILE A 98 7.48 4.20 9.68
CA ILE A 98 7.23 3.27 8.57
C ILE A 98 5.99 3.77 7.84
N PHE A 99 6.11 3.92 6.52
CA PHE A 99 5.05 4.40 5.64
C PHE A 99 4.69 3.28 4.68
N ILE A 100 3.39 3.04 4.51
CA ILE A 100 2.86 2.10 3.54
C ILE A 100 2.11 2.89 2.49
N SER A 101 2.45 2.65 1.23
CA SER A 101 1.91 3.35 0.08
C SER A 101 1.35 2.37 -0.94
N TYR A 102 0.28 2.78 -1.60
CA TYR A 102 -0.30 2.07 -2.72
C TYR A 102 -0.42 3.02 -3.91
N ALA A 103 -0.06 2.54 -5.10
CA ALA A 103 -0.13 3.33 -6.32
C ALA A 103 -0.69 2.51 -7.49
N PHE A 104 -1.44 3.19 -8.35
CA PHE A 104 -1.67 2.72 -9.70
C PHE A 104 -0.37 2.87 -10.49
N LEU A 105 -0.08 1.89 -11.32
CA LEU A 105 1.16 1.80 -12.08
C LEU A 105 0.83 1.61 -13.55
N ASN A 106 1.54 2.29 -14.44
CA ASN A 106 1.47 2.07 -15.87
C ASN A 106 2.86 2.18 -16.51
N LEU A 107 2.99 1.74 -17.76
CA LEU A 107 4.18 1.92 -18.58
C LEU A 107 3.91 2.97 -19.66
N THR A 108 4.84 3.90 -19.82
CA THR A 108 4.82 4.90 -20.88
C THR A 108 5.73 4.47 -22.03
N GLU A 109 5.39 4.91 -23.24
CA GLU A 109 6.18 4.60 -24.45
C GLU A 109 7.61 5.14 -24.38
N ASN A 110 7.78 6.35 -23.86
CA ASN A 110 9.07 7.01 -23.75
C ASN A 110 9.29 7.59 -22.34
N ALA A 111 10.54 7.97 -22.06
CA ALA A 111 10.92 8.53 -20.77
C ALA A 111 10.27 9.90 -20.50
N GLY A 112 9.98 10.69 -21.54
CA GLY A 112 9.40 12.03 -21.41
C GLY A 112 7.88 12.05 -21.16
N SER A 113 7.14 11.01 -21.53
CA SER A 113 5.69 10.98 -21.34
C SER A 113 5.34 10.91 -19.85
N LEU A 114 4.47 11.82 -19.42
CA LEU A 114 3.94 11.86 -18.05
C LEU A 114 2.48 11.38 -18.00
N ASN A 115 2.00 10.68 -19.02
CA ASN A 115 0.63 10.17 -19.08
C ASN A 115 0.49 8.88 -18.25
N PRO A 116 -0.13 8.91 -17.06
CA PRO A 116 -0.32 7.72 -16.23
C PRO A 116 -1.37 6.76 -16.80
N PHE A 117 -2.23 7.23 -17.71
CA PHE A 117 -3.33 6.47 -18.29
C PHE A 117 -3.04 6.08 -19.74
N GLU A 118 -1.77 6.04 -20.12
CA GLU A 118 -1.32 5.63 -21.45
C GLU A 118 -1.94 4.28 -21.85
N THR A 119 -2.57 4.26 -23.02
CA THR A 119 -3.29 3.09 -23.55
C THR A 119 -2.47 2.33 -24.59
N ALA A 120 -1.44 2.97 -25.16
CA ALA A 120 -0.57 2.37 -26.15
C ALA A 120 0.33 1.27 -25.56
N SER A 121 0.51 1.25 -24.24
CA SER A 121 1.20 0.14 -23.59
C SER A 121 0.40 -1.17 -23.70
N ASN A 122 1.10 -2.29 -23.77
CA ASN A 122 0.48 -3.63 -23.69
C ASN A 122 0.05 -4.00 -22.26
N MET A 123 0.07 -3.04 -21.32
CA MET A 123 -0.38 -3.23 -19.95
C MET A 123 -1.83 -2.84 -19.78
N ARG A 124 -2.49 -3.46 -18.79
CA ARG A 124 -3.84 -3.13 -18.37
C ARG A 124 -3.81 -1.95 -17.41
N VAL A 125 -4.33 -0.82 -17.89
CA VAL A 125 -4.57 0.37 -17.07
C VAL A 125 -5.48 0.00 -15.88
N GLY A 126 -5.15 0.46 -14.69
CA GLY A 126 -5.91 0.25 -13.45
C GLY A 126 -5.72 -1.11 -12.76
N ASN A 127 -5.22 -2.14 -13.46
CA ASN A 127 -4.90 -3.44 -12.85
C ASN A 127 -3.45 -3.55 -12.39
N SER A 128 -2.54 -2.88 -13.11
CA SER A 128 -1.15 -2.75 -12.71
C SER A 128 -1.04 -1.79 -11.52
N HIS A 129 -0.26 -2.18 -10.52
CA HIS A 129 -0.16 -1.44 -9.25
C HIS A 129 1.20 -1.63 -8.59
N SER A 130 1.56 -0.69 -7.73
CA SER A 130 2.73 -0.74 -6.88
C SER A 130 2.32 -0.70 -5.41
N PHE A 131 3.06 -1.45 -4.60
CA PHE A 131 2.97 -1.43 -3.15
C PHE A 131 4.36 -1.11 -2.59
N GLU A 132 4.44 -0.14 -1.68
CA GLU A 132 5.72 0.28 -1.09
C GLU A 132 5.62 0.33 0.43
N VAL A 133 6.66 -0.19 1.10
CA VAL A 133 6.88 -0.02 2.53
C VAL A 133 8.20 0.72 2.71
N GLN A 134 8.13 1.89 3.32
CA GLN A 134 9.27 2.78 3.46
C GLN A 134 9.56 3.09 4.93
N ALA A 135 10.77 2.77 5.39
CA ALA A 135 11.33 3.36 6.59
C ALA A 135 11.85 4.77 6.25
N ARG A 136 11.23 5.81 6.80
CA ARG A 136 11.47 7.21 6.42
C ARG A 136 11.90 8.02 7.65
N LYS A 137 12.88 8.89 7.45
CA LYS A 137 13.29 9.95 8.38
C LYS A 137 13.03 11.31 7.75
N GLU A 138 12.52 12.25 8.54
CA GLU A 138 12.26 13.64 8.18
C GLU A 138 13.07 14.57 9.10
N ARG A 139 13.75 15.55 8.51
CA ARG A 139 14.54 16.58 9.19
C ARG A 139 14.26 17.95 8.59
N GLN A 140 14.13 18.98 9.43
CA GLN A 140 14.12 20.36 8.96
C GLN A 140 15.51 20.76 8.42
N VAL A 141 15.53 21.54 7.35
CA VAL A 141 16.75 22.05 6.71
C VAL A 141 16.87 23.55 7.00
N GLY A 142 18.02 23.99 7.50
CA GLY A 142 18.28 25.39 7.83
C GLY A 142 17.87 25.76 9.26
N ASN A 143 17.40 26.99 9.45
CA ASN A 143 17.04 27.53 10.76
C ASN A 143 15.76 26.89 11.32
N ILE A 144 15.52 27.04 12.62
CA ILE A 144 14.35 26.50 13.34
C ILE A 144 12.99 27.02 12.82
N THR A 145 13.00 28.13 12.07
CA THR A 145 11.85 28.73 11.40
C THR A 145 11.70 28.28 9.93
N SER A 146 12.65 27.52 9.39
CA SER A 146 12.65 27.15 7.98
C SER A 146 11.46 26.25 7.63
N PRO A 147 10.68 26.57 6.58
CA PRO A 147 9.59 25.72 6.11
C PRO A 147 10.09 24.50 5.28
N LEU A 148 11.40 24.33 5.11
CA LEU A 148 11.99 23.28 4.29
C LEU A 148 12.37 22.05 5.13
N PHE A 149 12.00 20.88 4.61
CA PHE A 149 12.34 19.58 5.18
C PHE A 149 13.00 18.69 4.14
N ILE A 150 13.87 17.81 4.61
CA ILE A 150 14.40 16.68 3.84
C ILE A 150 13.87 15.38 4.42
N ARG A 151 13.37 14.53 3.53
CA ARG A 151 12.94 13.16 3.79
C ARG A 151 13.91 12.21 3.10
N TYR A 152 14.37 11.20 3.82
CA TYR A 152 15.23 10.16 3.26
C TYR A 152 14.97 8.84 3.97
N GLY A 153 15.31 7.73 3.33
CA GLY A 153 15.03 6.43 3.92
C GLY A 153 15.31 5.26 3.00
N LEU A 154 14.81 4.10 3.40
CA LEU A 154 14.91 2.85 2.66
C LEU A 154 13.50 2.31 2.41
N ALA A 155 13.21 1.87 1.20
CA ALA A 155 11.90 1.35 0.85
C ALA A 155 11.98 0.04 0.07
N TYR A 156 11.12 -0.90 0.46
CA TYR A 156 10.82 -2.08 -0.32
C TYR A 156 9.60 -1.77 -1.20
N ARG A 157 9.78 -1.83 -2.52
CA ARG A 157 8.76 -1.54 -3.52
C ARG A 157 8.46 -2.81 -4.32
N SER A 158 7.19 -3.20 -4.39
CA SER A 158 6.71 -4.36 -5.12
C SER A 158 5.76 -3.92 -6.22
N ASP A 159 6.24 -3.93 -7.46
CA ASP A 159 5.45 -3.59 -8.64
C ASP A 159 4.81 -4.84 -9.23
N THR A 160 3.55 -4.72 -9.66
CA THR A 160 2.83 -5.76 -10.39
C THR A 160 2.34 -5.19 -11.71
N TYR A 161 2.91 -5.68 -12.81
CA TYR A 161 2.50 -5.39 -14.18
C TYR A 161 1.55 -6.47 -14.67
N MET A 162 0.39 -6.09 -15.19
CA MET A 162 -0.58 -7.01 -15.78
C MET A 162 -0.72 -6.70 -17.26
N PRO A 163 -0.31 -7.61 -18.16
CA PRO A 163 -0.46 -7.39 -19.59
C PRO A 163 -1.94 -7.53 -19.99
N LYS A 164 -2.30 -6.93 -21.13
CA LYS A 164 -3.62 -7.10 -21.78
C LYS A 164 -3.86 -8.59 -22.08
N ARG A 165 -5.09 -9.07 -21.94
CA ARG A 165 -5.41 -10.46 -22.30
C ARG A 165 -5.49 -10.57 -23.83
N PRO A 166 -5.06 -11.69 -24.44
CA PRO A 166 -4.59 -12.94 -23.84
C PRO A 166 -3.06 -13.02 -23.61
N LEU A 167 -2.35 -11.89 -23.51
CA LEU A 167 -0.89 -11.86 -23.45
C LEU A 167 -0.32 -12.39 -22.12
N VAL A 168 0.84 -13.04 -22.21
CA VAL A 168 1.68 -13.48 -21.10
C VAL A 168 3.11 -13.02 -21.31
N PHE A 169 3.82 -12.79 -20.21
CA PHE A 169 5.27 -12.62 -20.29
C PHE A 169 5.90 -13.99 -20.45
N GLN A 170 6.82 -14.11 -21.41
CA GLN A 170 7.55 -15.33 -21.70
C GLN A 170 9.03 -15.01 -21.90
N GLN A 171 9.89 -15.85 -21.34
CA GLN A 171 11.33 -15.72 -21.48
C GLN A 171 11.85 -16.89 -22.31
N GLU A 172 12.37 -16.61 -23.50
CA GLU A 172 12.90 -17.59 -24.46
C GLU A 172 14.23 -17.10 -25.01
N ASN A 173 15.23 -17.98 -25.13
CA ASN A 173 16.55 -17.65 -25.69
C ASN A 173 17.18 -16.38 -25.08
N ARG A 174 17.04 -16.22 -23.75
CA ARG A 174 17.48 -15.03 -22.98
C ARG A 174 16.76 -13.72 -23.32
N HIS A 175 15.68 -13.78 -24.10
CA HIS A 175 14.85 -12.62 -24.38
C HIS A 175 13.54 -12.65 -23.61
N LEU A 176 13.12 -11.50 -23.10
CA LEU A 176 11.80 -11.32 -22.47
C LEU A 176 10.85 -10.69 -23.47
N GLN A 177 9.71 -11.34 -23.72
CA GLN A 177 8.72 -10.85 -24.65
C GLN A 177 7.30 -11.07 -24.14
N LEU A 178 6.35 -10.45 -24.82
CA LEU A 178 4.92 -10.72 -24.65
C LEU A 178 4.46 -11.65 -25.77
N SER A 179 3.83 -12.75 -25.40
CA SER A 179 3.27 -13.74 -26.32
C SER A 179 1.81 -14.00 -26.00
N GLU A 180 1.04 -14.46 -27.00
CA GLU A 180 -0.32 -14.90 -26.77
C GLU A 180 -0.34 -16.24 -26.02
N PHE A 181 -1.21 -16.33 -25.01
CA PHE A 181 -1.36 -17.56 -24.26
C PHE A 181 -2.19 -18.60 -25.04
N GLN A 182 -1.58 -19.74 -25.39
CA GLN A 182 -2.22 -20.81 -26.17
C GLN A 182 -2.71 -22.00 -25.34
N GLY A 183 -2.37 -22.09 -24.04
CA GLY A 183 -2.67 -23.26 -23.20
C GLY A 183 -4.09 -23.34 -22.62
N GLY A 184 -5.09 -22.75 -23.29
CA GLY A 184 -6.48 -22.64 -22.84
C GLY A 184 -6.90 -21.25 -22.35
N THR A 185 -7.82 -21.16 -21.38
CA THR A 185 -8.43 -19.90 -20.96
C THR A 185 -7.60 -19.16 -19.91
N LEU A 186 -6.99 -18.04 -20.30
CA LEU A 186 -6.16 -17.21 -19.42
C LEU A 186 -6.98 -16.49 -18.33
N LYS A 187 -6.77 -16.88 -17.06
CA LYS A 187 -7.40 -16.22 -15.91
C LYS A 187 -6.62 -14.97 -15.47
N ARG A 188 -5.30 -15.08 -15.34
CA ARG A 188 -4.44 -13.97 -14.87
C ARG A 188 -3.00 -14.18 -15.31
N SER A 189 -2.41 -13.15 -15.91
CA SER A 189 -0.98 -13.03 -16.15
C SER A 189 -0.45 -11.83 -15.39
N LYS A 190 0.74 -11.94 -14.80
CA LYS A 190 1.42 -10.81 -14.17
C LYS A 190 2.92 -11.01 -14.10
N LEU A 191 3.64 -9.91 -14.21
CA LEU A 191 5.06 -9.79 -13.90
C LEU A 191 5.19 -8.98 -12.61
N ARG A 192 5.90 -9.54 -11.63
CA ARG A 192 6.16 -8.90 -10.34
C ARG A 192 7.62 -8.54 -10.21
N HIS A 193 7.90 -7.31 -9.83
CA HIS A 193 9.24 -6.82 -9.53
C HIS A 193 9.32 -6.36 -8.10
N ALA A 194 10.37 -6.79 -7.40
CA ALA A 194 10.68 -6.34 -6.06
C ALA A 194 11.95 -5.50 -6.12
N TYR A 195 11.88 -4.26 -5.66
CA TYR A 195 12.99 -3.33 -5.58
C TYR A 195 13.31 -2.97 -4.13
N LEU A 196 14.60 -2.78 -3.86
CA LEU A 196 15.06 -2.04 -2.71
C LEU A 196 15.49 -0.65 -3.17
N THR A 197 14.86 0.39 -2.65
CA THR A 197 15.06 1.77 -3.10
C THR A 197 15.49 2.68 -1.95
N PHE A 198 16.27 3.69 -2.27
CA PHE A 198 16.70 4.77 -1.40
C PHE A 198 16.12 6.09 -1.92
N PRO A 199 14.93 6.48 -1.45
CA PRO A 199 14.31 7.76 -1.80
C PRO A 199 14.88 8.91 -0.97
N VAL A 200 15.11 10.05 -1.63
CA VAL A 200 15.42 11.35 -1.03
C VAL A 200 14.46 12.39 -1.59
N GLU A 201 13.84 13.18 -0.73
CA GLU A 201 12.76 14.08 -1.09
C GLU A 201 12.81 15.35 -0.25
N PHE A 202 12.83 16.51 -0.90
CA PHE A 202 12.64 17.80 -0.25
C PHE A 202 11.15 18.10 -0.15
N GLN A 203 10.75 18.73 0.95
CA GLN A 203 9.37 19.05 1.28
C GLN A 203 9.29 20.49 1.77
N TYR A 204 8.51 21.30 1.08
CA TYR A 204 8.29 22.69 1.43
C TYR A 204 6.90 22.87 2.03
N VAL A 205 6.82 23.49 3.21
CA VAL A 205 5.57 23.82 3.89
C VAL A 205 5.01 25.13 3.33
N LEU A 206 3.84 25.07 2.69
CA LEU A 206 3.22 26.23 2.04
C LEU A 206 2.53 27.18 3.03
N ASN A 207 1.99 26.65 4.12
CA ASN A 207 1.31 27.42 5.16
C ASN A 207 1.97 27.19 6.54
N PRO A 208 3.22 27.67 6.73
CA PRO A 208 3.92 27.45 7.98
C PRO A 208 3.17 28.13 9.13
N SER A 209 3.02 27.40 10.23
CA SER A 209 2.49 27.92 11.48
C SER A 209 3.60 27.87 12.50
N TYR A 210 3.71 28.90 13.34
CA TYR A 210 4.81 29.04 14.29
C TYR A 210 4.30 29.02 15.73
N THR A 211 5.11 28.55 16.65
CA THR A 211 4.85 28.58 18.09
C THR A 211 6.08 29.07 18.82
N GLU A 212 5.87 29.97 19.78
CA GLU A 212 6.94 30.47 20.64
C GLU A 212 7.25 29.50 21.77
N TYR A 213 8.53 29.26 21.99
CA TYR A 213 9.01 28.45 23.09
C TYR A 213 10.36 28.96 23.58
N LYS A 214 10.44 29.34 24.85
CA LYS A 214 11.65 29.91 25.48
C LYS A 214 12.24 31.09 24.68
N GLY A 215 11.40 32.03 24.26
CA GLY A 215 11.82 33.24 23.52
C GLY A 215 12.30 32.99 22.09
N LYS A 216 12.08 31.79 21.53
CA LYS A 216 12.41 31.45 20.15
C LYS A 216 11.16 30.95 19.42
N SER A 217 10.99 31.40 18.18
CA SER A 217 9.91 30.95 17.30
C SER A 217 10.31 29.65 16.60
N TYR A 218 9.46 28.62 16.69
CA TYR A 218 9.65 27.33 16.05
C TYR A 218 8.50 27.06 15.07
N LEU A 219 8.80 26.41 13.96
CA LEU A 219 7.76 25.89 13.08
C LEU A 219 6.97 24.77 13.79
N ASP A 220 5.66 24.95 13.91
CA ASP A 220 4.73 23.98 14.50
C ASP A 220 4.35 22.90 13.49
N ASN A 221 5.14 21.84 13.47
CA ASN A 221 4.96 20.66 12.62
C ASN A 221 3.78 19.75 13.07
N SER A 222 3.00 20.17 14.07
CA SER A 222 1.82 19.44 14.59
C SER A 222 0.50 19.89 13.96
N LYS A 223 0.46 21.10 13.36
CA LYS A 223 -0.71 21.65 12.68
C LYS A 223 -0.92 20.99 11.31
N LYS A 224 -2.16 21.07 10.81
CA LYS A 224 -2.48 20.66 9.43
C LYS A 224 -1.84 21.65 8.46
N GLN A 225 -0.93 21.14 7.64
CA GLN A 225 -0.15 21.94 6.70
C GLN A 225 -0.20 21.34 5.31
N TRP A 226 -0.26 22.21 4.31
CA TRP A 226 0.01 21.89 2.91
C TRP A 226 1.50 21.79 2.69
N ARG A 227 1.93 20.72 2.02
CA ARG A 227 3.32 20.53 1.62
C ARG A 227 3.42 20.08 0.20
N ILE A 228 4.36 20.66 -0.52
CA ILE A 228 4.78 20.18 -1.83
C ILE A 228 6.15 19.54 -1.69
N GLY A 229 6.36 18.44 -2.39
CA GLY A 229 7.61 17.71 -2.35
C GLY A 229 8.13 17.37 -3.71
N PHE A 230 9.45 17.43 -3.84
CA PHE A 230 10.18 16.97 -5.00
C PHE A 230 11.36 16.13 -4.55
N GLY A 231 11.58 15.01 -5.21
CA GLY A 231 12.61 14.05 -4.82
C GLY A 231 13.04 13.16 -5.96
N ALA A 232 14.06 12.38 -5.66
CA ALA A 232 14.57 11.33 -6.52
C ALA A 232 14.72 10.04 -5.71
N TYR A 233 14.78 8.92 -6.40
CA TYR A 233 15.07 7.63 -5.79
C TYR A 233 15.97 6.82 -6.71
N GLY A 234 16.93 6.13 -6.11
CA GLY A 234 17.73 5.09 -6.74
C GLY A 234 17.43 3.75 -6.07
N GLY A 235 17.61 2.64 -6.77
CA GLY A 235 17.38 1.32 -6.20
C GLY A 235 17.90 0.19 -7.04
N ILE A 236 17.84 -1.00 -6.45
CA ILE A 236 18.25 -2.26 -7.08
C ILE A 236 17.04 -3.20 -7.18
N ASN A 237 16.96 -3.93 -8.28
CA ASN A 237 16.02 -5.02 -8.45
C ASN A 237 16.50 -6.24 -7.64
N LEU A 238 15.68 -6.68 -6.70
CA LEU A 238 15.94 -7.86 -5.90
C LEU A 238 15.45 -9.13 -6.60
N ARG A 239 14.29 -9.04 -7.28
CA ARG A 239 13.62 -10.22 -7.82
C ARG A 239 12.54 -9.85 -8.84
N SER A 240 12.54 -10.59 -9.95
CA SER A 240 11.50 -10.55 -10.97
C SER A 240 10.83 -11.92 -11.14
N LEU A 241 9.50 -11.95 -11.15
CA LEU A 241 8.69 -13.17 -11.22
C LEU A 241 7.52 -13.04 -12.19
N ILE A 242 7.43 -13.95 -13.14
CA ILE A 242 6.24 -14.15 -13.96
C ILE A 242 5.31 -15.11 -13.24
N LYS A 243 4.02 -14.80 -13.19
CA LYS A 243 3.00 -15.69 -12.64
C LYS A 243 1.78 -15.72 -13.55
N VAL A 244 1.47 -16.91 -14.05
CA VAL A 244 0.34 -17.15 -14.94
C VAL A 244 -0.62 -18.15 -14.29
N LYS A 245 -1.91 -17.89 -14.43
CA LYS A 245 -3.03 -18.70 -13.96
C LYS A 245 -4.01 -18.88 -15.11
N TYR A 246 -4.41 -20.11 -15.39
CA TYR A 246 -5.28 -20.44 -16.52
C TYR A 246 -6.09 -21.71 -16.24
N TYR A 247 -7.07 -21.98 -17.10
CA TYR A 247 -7.73 -23.28 -17.19
C TYR A 247 -7.24 -23.96 -18.47
N ASN A 248 -6.81 -25.22 -18.37
CA ASN A 248 -6.41 -25.98 -19.57
C ASN A 248 -7.64 -26.38 -20.39
N GLU A 249 -7.43 -27.07 -21.51
CA GLU A 249 -8.49 -27.52 -22.42
C GLU A 249 -9.50 -28.44 -21.72
N ASP A 250 -9.07 -29.24 -20.75
CA ASP A 250 -9.97 -30.07 -19.91
C ASP A 250 -10.73 -29.26 -18.82
N GLY A 251 -10.61 -27.93 -18.80
CA GLY A 251 -11.24 -27.07 -17.79
C GLY A 251 -10.59 -27.14 -16.38
N LYS A 252 -9.42 -27.77 -16.23
CA LYS A 252 -8.69 -27.86 -14.95
C LYS A 252 -7.85 -26.62 -14.71
N PHE A 253 -7.92 -26.08 -13.49
CA PHE A 253 -7.12 -24.92 -13.08
C PHE A 253 -5.63 -25.27 -12.97
N LYS A 254 -4.79 -24.48 -13.64
CA LYS A 254 -3.33 -24.59 -13.61
C LYS A 254 -2.69 -23.23 -13.27
N LYS A 255 -1.50 -23.28 -12.69
CA LYS A 255 -0.68 -22.10 -12.37
C LYS A 255 0.80 -22.45 -12.52
N TYR A 256 1.59 -21.53 -13.06
CA TYR A 256 3.04 -21.60 -13.00
C TYR A 256 3.63 -20.26 -12.54
N GLN A 257 4.87 -20.33 -12.06
CA GLN A 257 5.61 -19.17 -11.61
C GLN A 257 7.08 -19.34 -11.98
N ASN A 258 7.59 -18.45 -12.83
CA ASN A 258 8.95 -18.50 -13.33
C ASN A 258 9.72 -17.28 -12.85
N ARG A 259 10.99 -17.46 -12.51
CA ARG A 259 11.91 -16.34 -12.29
C ARG A 259 12.27 -15.72 -13.64
N VAL A 260 12.41 -14.41 -13.66
CA VAL A 260 12.92 -13.67 -14.80
C VAL A 260 14.37 -13.35 -14.51
N ASP A 261 15.26 -13.84 -15.38
CA ASP A 261 16.70 -13.72 -15.22
C ASP A 261 17.30 -12.77 -16.27
N TYR A 262 16.60 -12.55 -17.38
CA TYR A 262 17.02 -11.69 -18.50
C TYR A 262 15.90 -10.73 -18.90
N GLY A 263 16.23 -9.68 -19.66
CA GLY A 263 15.22 -8.74 -20.15
C GLY A 263 14.79 -7.64 -19.16
N VAL A 264 15.36 -7.60 -17.95
CA VAL A 264 14.99 -6.65 -16.89
C VAL A 264 16.20 -5.92 -16.35
N ASN A 265 16.07 -4.62 -16.07
CA ASN A 265 17.15 -3.84 -15.48
C ASN A 265 17.38 -4.20 -14.01
N SER A 266 18.65 -4.27 -13.62
CA SER A 266 19.07 -4.52 -12.24
C SER A 266 18.99 -3.27 -11.36
N PHE A 267 18.95 -2.09 -11.98
CA PHE A 267 18.91 -0.80 -11.30
C PHE A 267 17.67 -0.03 -11.69
N LEU A 268 17.23 0.85 -10.79
CA LEU A 268 16.08 1.72 -10.96
C LEU A 268 16.46 3.12 -10.50
N PHE A 269 16.27 4.11 -11.33
CA PHE A 269 16.33 5.52 -10.96
C PHE A 269 15.06 6.24 -11.40
N GLY A 270 14.58 7.18 -10.59
CA GLY A 270 13.39 7.93 -10.91
C GLY A 270 13.20 9.19 -10.07
N ALA A 271 12.21 9.97 -10.46
CA ALA A 271 11.80 11.20 -9.80
C ALA A 271 10.44 11.03 -9.11
N LYS A 272 10.25 11.77 -8.02
CA LYS A 272 9.02 11.78 -7.23
C LYS A 272 8.57 13.21 -7.03
N PHE A 273 7.28 13.45 -7.27
CA PHE A 273 6.58 14.63 -6.83
C PHE A 273 5.51 14.23 -5.80
N SER A 274 5.27 15.06 -4.79
CA SER A 274 4.21 14.81 -3.83
C SER A 274 3.50 16.07 -3.34
N LEU A 275 2.26 15.86 -2.92
CA LEU A 275 1.42 16.86 -2.30
C LEU A 275 0.82 16.25 -1.02
N SER A 276 1.13 16.84 0.12
CA SER A 276 0.65 16.37 1.42
C SER A 276 -0.25 17.40 2.10
N TYR A 277 -1.29 16.94 2.78
CA TYR A 277 -2.13 17.76 3.64
C TYR A 277 -2.59 17.00 4.89
N GLY A 278 -2.27 17.52 6.08
CA GLY A 278 -2.86 17.04 7.34
C GLY A 278 -2.72 15.54 7.63
N GLY A 279 -1.67 14.89 7.12
CA GLY A 279 -1.42 13.45 7.26
C GLY A 279 -1.77 12.62 6.02
N PHE A 280 -2.51 13.18 5.06
CA PHE A 280 -2.68 12.60 3.73
C PHE A 280 -1.49 12.98 2.84
N ASN A 281 -1.02 12.04 2.01
CA ASN A 281 0.07 12.29 1.07
C ASN A 281 -0.26 11.62 -0.26
N LEU A 282 -0.42 12.44 -1.31
CA LEU A 282 -0.56 12.02 -2.70
C LEU A 282 0.79 12.19 -3.40
N PHE A 283 1.17 11.25 -4.25
CA PHE A 283 2.42 11.33 -4.98
C PHE A 283 2.31 10.81 -6.41
N ILE A 284 3.21 11.31 -7.25
CA ILE A 284 3.49 10.80 -8.58
C ILE A 284 4.96 10.37 -8.60
N LYS A 285 5.24 9.18 -9.11
CA LYS A 285 6.61 8.70 -9.35
C LYS A 285 6.79 8.40 -10.83
N LYS A 286 7.93 8.79 -11.38
CA LYS A 286 8.32 8.51 -12.76
C LYS A 286 9.67 7.80 -12.74
N ASP A 287 9.67 6.55 -13.21
CA ASP A 287 10.88 5.77 -13.42
C ASP A 287 11.57 6.27 -14.70
N LEU A 288 12.75 6.85 -14.51
CA LEU A 288 13.59 7.37 -15.60
C LEU A 288 14.42 6.23 -16.21
N THR A 289 14.80 5.24 -15.42
CA THR A 289 15.34 3.98 -15.92
C THR A 289 14.21 3.10 -16.46
N PRO A 290 14.33 2.58 -17.69
CA PRO A 290 13.44 1.54 -18.21
C PRO A 290 13.40 0.31 -17.30
N ILE A 291 12.24 -0.31 -17.09
CA ILE A 291 12.14 -1.59 -16.38
C ILE A 291 12.78 -2.73 -17.18
N PHE A 292 12.60 -2.68 -18.49
CA PHE A 292 13.08 -3.66 -19.45
C PHE A 292 14.40 -3.18 -20.06
N ASN A 293 15.37 -4.07 -20.19
CA ASN A 293 16.65 -3.77 -20.85
C ASN A 293 16.56 -4.08 -22.36
N ASP A 294 17.70 -4.20 -23.04
CA ASP A 294 17.76 -4.46 -24.49
C ASP A 294 17.44 -5.91 -24.87
N GLU A 295 17.52 -6.84 -23.91
CA GLU A 295 17.11 -8.23 -24.09
C GLU A 295 15.58 -8.38 -24.03
N ALA A 296 14.82 -7.29 -23.98
CA ALA A 296 13.36 -7.33 -23.92
C ALA A 296 12.70 -6.64 -25.13
N PHE A 297 11.88 -7.40 -25.85
CA PHE A 297 11.11 -6.95 -27.01
C PHE A 297 9.76 -6.37 -26.59
N ILE A 298 9.81 -5.32 -25.76
CA ILE A 298 8.61 -4.62 -25.26
C ILE A 298 8.80 -3.12 -25.48
N PRO A 299 7.91 -2.43 -26.21
CA PRO A 299 8.12 -1.04 -26.63
C PRO A 299 8.03 -0.05 -25.45
N SER A 300 7.01 -0.16 -24.60
CA SER A 300 6.85 0.73 -23.43
C SER A 300 7.66 0.23 -22.25
N LYS A 301 8.65 1.01 -21.81
CA LYS A 301 9.60 0.56 -20.78
C LYS A 301 9.66 1.44 -19.52
N ASN A 302 9.19 2.69 -19.55
CA ASN A 302 9.30 3.59 -18.40
C ASN A 302 8.06 3.52 -17.50
N GLY A 303 8.26 3.26 -16.21
CA GLY A 303 7.17 3.21 -15.23
C GLY A 303 6.68 4.59 -14.81
N ILE A 304 5.37 4.75 -14.67
CA ILE A 304 4.74 5.91 -14.03
C ILE A 304 3.74 5.43 -12.99
N GLN A 305 3.73 6.08 -11.83
CA GLN A 305 2.85 5.74 -10.73
C GLN A 305 2.14 6.95 -10.18
N ILE A 306 0.88 6.76 -9.82
CA ILE A 306 0.08 7.72 -9.06
C ILE A 306 -0.49 7.00 -7.86
N GLY A 307 -0.16 7.49 -6.67
CA GLY A 307 -0.48 6.78 -5.43
C GLY A 307 -0.59 7.67 -4.22
N LEU A 308 -0.94 7.05 -3.12
CA LEU A 308 -1.10 7.71 -1.83
C LEU A 308 -0.55 6.86 -0.69
N ASP A 309 -0.12 7.52 0.38
CA ASP A 309 0.26 6.86 1.63
C ASP A 309 -1.02 6.42 2.35
N ILE A 310 -1.23 5.11 2.47
CA ILE A 310 -2.43 4.52 3.09
C ILE A 310 -2.29 4.42 4.61
N MET A 311 -1.08 4.22 5.11
CA MET A 311 -0.81 4.04 6.53
C MET A 311 0.58 4.57 6.89
N ASN A 312 0.69 5.19 8.06
CA ASN A 312 1.98 5.55 8.65
C ASN A 312 2.06 5.18 10.14
N LEU A 313 3.15 4.51 10.50
CA LEU A 313 3.52 4.20 11.87
C LEU A 313 4.67 5.14 12.28
N ASN A 314 4.39 6.16 13.07
CA ASN A 314 5.40 7.11 13.53
C ASN A 314 5.93 6.70 14.90
N PHE A 315 7.23 6.84 15.11
CA PHE A 315 7.91 6.62 16.39
C PHE A 315 8.96 7.70 16.63
#